data_AF-A0A3N5JQU3-F1
#
_entry.id   AF-A0A3N5JQU3-F1
#
_cell.length_a   1.000
_cell.length_b   1.000
_cell.length_c   1.000
_cell.angle_alpha   90.00
_cell.angle_beta   90.00
_cell.angle_gamma   90.00
#
_symmetry.space_group_name_H-M   'P 1'
#
loop_
_entity.id
_entity.type
_entity.pdbx_description
1 polymer ?
#
loop_
_entity_poly.entity_id
_entity_poly.type
_entity_poly.pdbx_seq_one_letter_code
_entity_poly.pdbx_strand_id
1 'polypeptide(L)'
;MGYINQPGAVLMKSFKSVMIVAFVCFVCSLPLYSRQANTSPAASFKPALLVIDIQNVYLPIMDQKEVAPAMEAINTLIDAFRKNNYPIIRVYHHEIGQEPAPGTEQFEFPQTVNIKDEDPKVIKNHPSAFQMTELDSILKAKGVNTLYLGGLSATGCVLATYFSALERDYDVFMVKEAVMSGKADYTEVIRNITGAWNLSFVTVGLNLLSGNLELLQILSNKELVSKYGIGSAADLNGIGYYLIFKNRLEDAVAVLTANARLYPDEANCFDSLGDAYERNGQKDLALANYEKAYLKAKEKNDHNLPIFEKNYKRLQEAN
;
A
#
# COMPACT_ATOMS: atom_id res chain seq x y z
N MET A 1 60.65 -39.94 -47.74
CA MET A 1 60.23 -41.36 -47.69
C MET A 1 59.38 -41.52 -46.43
N GLY A 2 58.07 -41.80 -46.58
CA GLY A 2 57.07 -42.08 -45.51
C GLY A 2 56.53 -40.84 -44.77
N TYR A 3 55.32 -40.30 -45.00
CA TYR A 3 53.92 -40.77 -44.81
C TYR A 3 53.31 -40.60 -43.39
N ILE A 4 52.33 -39.66 -43.32
CA ILE A 4 50.97 -39.70 -42.72
C ILE A 4 50.73 -39.61 -41.19
N ASN A 5 50.00 -38.53 -40.86
CA ASN A 5 48.96 -38.24 -39.84
C ASN A 5 48.46 -39.30 -38.82
N GLN A 6 48.45 -38.85 -37.55
CA GLN A 6 47.39 -38.80 -36.48
C GLN A 6 46.11 -39.69 -36.58
N PRO A 7 45.41 -40.07 -35.48
CA PRO A 7 45.17 -39.27 -34.24
C PRO A 7 44.96 -40.02 -32.89
N GLY A 8 44.78 -39.26 -31.79
CA GLY A 8 43.65 -39.44 -30.87
C GLY A 8 43.75 -40.35 -29.62
N ALA A 9 43.54 -39.71 -28.46
CA ALA A 9 43.00 -40.21 -27.18
C ALA A 9 43.87 -41.12 -26.29
N VAL A 10 44.33 -40.58 -25.15
CA VAL A 10 44.14 -41.07 -23.75
C VAL A 10 44.64 -39.92 -22.83
N LEU A 11 43.77 -39.09 -22.26
CA LEU A 11 43.05 -39.27 -20.99
C LEU A 11 43.91 -39.01 -19.71
N MET A 12 43.84 -37.77 -19.24
CA MET A 12 43.22 -37.43 -17.94
C MET A 12 43.84 -38.06 -16.67
N LYS A 13 45.04 -37.65 -16.27
CA LYS A 13 45.55 -37.82 -14.88
C LYS A 13 46.55 -36.71 -14.51
N SER A 14 46.09 -35.46 -14.33
CA SER A 14 46.83 -34.48 -13.51
C SER A 14 46.04 -33.20 -13.16
N PHE A 15 44.73 -33.28 -12.91
CA PHE A 15 43.91 -32.10 -12.57
C PHE A 15 42.95 -32.35 -11.38
N LYS A 16 43.43 -33.02 -10.31
CA LYS A 16 42.63 -33.22 -9.08
C LYS A 16 43.23 -32.71 -7.78
N SER A 17 44.44 -32.13 -7.79
CA SER A 17 45.08 -31.66 -6.55
C SER A 17 45.20 -30.15 -6.40
N VAL A 18 44.70 -29.35 -7.35
CA VAL A 18 44.71 -27.87 -7.28
C VAL A 18 43.31 -27.28 -7.07
N MET A 19 42.25 -28.10 -7.10
CA MET A 19 40.86 -27.64 -6.90
C MET A 19 40.28 -27.88 -5.49
N ILE A 20 41.09 -28.29 -4.51
CA ILE A 20 40.62 -28.49 -3.13
C ILE A 20 41.11 -27.38 -2.18
N VAL A 21 42.19 -26.67 -2.50
CA VAL A 21 42.66 -25.54 -1.68
C VAL A 21 41.93 -24.21 -1.99
N ALA A 22 41.28 -24.10 -3.15
CA ALA A 22 40.44 -22.95 -3.49
C ALA A 22 38.99 -23.05 -2.95
N PHE A 23 38.56 -24.21 -2.43
CA PHE A 23 37.19 -24.38 -1.90
C PHE A 23 37.10 -24.27 -0.37
N VAL A 24 38.24 -24.24 0.35
CA VAL A 24 38.29 -24.10 1.82
C VAL A 24 38.46 -22.64 2.27
N CYS A 25 38.86 -21.72 1.38
CA CYS A 25 38.94 -20.29 1.70
C CYS A 25 37.74 -19.45 1.21
N PHE A 26 36.69 -20.05 0.63
CA PHE A 26 35.46 -19.34 0.26
C PHE A 26 34.26 -19.64 1.18
N VAL A 27 34.43 -20.53 2.17
CA VAL A 27 33.37 -20.89 3.13
C VAL A 27 33.53 -20.16 4.48
N CYS A 28 34.58 -19.35 4.66
CA CYS A 28 34.81 -18.56 5.88
C CYS A 28 34.79 -17.03 5.67
N SER A 29 34.29 -16.55 4.53
CA SER A 29 34.11 -15.12 4.25
C SER A 29 32.74 -14.79 3.66
N LEU A 30 31.74 -15.67 3.85
CA LEU A 30 30.39 -15.13 4.00
C LEU A 30 30.43 -14.42 5.36
N PRO A 31 30.20 -13.09 5.45
CA PRO A 31 29.68 -12.61 6.70
C PRO A 31 28.46 -13.49 6.95
N LEU A 32 28.49 -14.23 8.06
CA LEU A 32 27.29 -14.51 8.81
C LEU A 32 26.61 -13.15 8.96
N TYR A 33 25.82 -12.78 7.95
CA TYR A 33 24.61 -12.03 8.17
C TYR A 33 23.75 -13.02 8.96
N SER A 34 24.08 -13.15 10.25
CA SER A 34 23.01 -13.05 11.22
C SER A 34 22.28 -11.80 10.75
N ARG A 35 21.15 -12.00 10.08
CA ARG A 35 20.06 -11.06 10.23
C ARG A 35 19.80 -11.10 11.74
N GLN A 36 20.59 -10.33 12.50
CA GLN A 36 20.06 -9.64 13.65
C GLN A 36 18.74 -9.15 13.10
N ALA A 37 17.64 -9.71 13.63
CA ALA A 37 16.37 -9.06 13.52
C ALA A 37 16.70 -7.62 13.87
N ASN A 38 16.78 -6.76 12.85
CA ASN A 38 17.08 -5.37 13.03
C ASN A 38 15.79 -4.91 13.68
N THR A 39 15.72 -5.01 15.00
CA THR A 39 14.67 -4.46 15.84
C THR A 39 14.88 -2.95 15.90
N SER A 40 15.25 -2.33 14.78
CA SER A 40 14.89 -0.94 14.55
C SER A 40 13.38 -0.91 14.74
N PRO A 41 12.85 -0.11 15.66
CA PRO A 41 11.42 0.10 15.76
C PRO A 41 10.91 0.37 14.35
N ALA A 42 9.86 -0.33 13.92
CA ALA A 42 9.21 0.00 12.65
C ALA A 42 9.01 1.51 12.63
N ALA A 43 9.55 2.19 11.61
CA ALA A 43 9.49 3.65 11.54
C ALA A 43 8.05 4.08 11.80
N SER A 44 7.84 5.02 12.73
CA SER A 44 6.48 5.41 13.12
C SER A 44 5.74 5.86 11.88
N PHE A 45 4.53 5.33 11.65
CA PHE A 45 3.70 5.72 10.52
C PHE A 45 3.37 7.22 10.62
N LYS A 46 3.76 7.99 9.59
CA LYS A 46 3.58 9.44 9.52
C LYS A 46 3.02 9.81 8.14
N PRO A 47 1.69 9.75 7.97
CA PRO A 47 1.07 9.98 6.68
C PRO A 47 0.88 11.46 6.38
N ALA A 48 0.79 11.82 5.10
CA ALA A 48 0.22 13.09 4.64
C ALA A 48 -0.69 12.88 3.42
N LEU A 49 -1.68 13.76 3.27
CA LEU A 49 -2.56 13.81 2.10
C LEU A 49 -2.06 14.90 1.15
N LEU A 50 -1.86 14.56 -0.12
CA LEU A 50 -1.64 15.53 -1.19
C LEU A 50 -2.92 15.65 -2.03
N VAL A 51 -3.47 16.86 -2.09
CA VAL A 51 -4.60 17.21 -2.96
C VAL A 51 -4.05 18.00 -4.15
N ILE A 52 -4.05 17.39 -5.34
CA ILE A 52 -3.26 17.85 -6.48
C ILE A 52 -4.14 18.47 -7.56
N ASP A 53 -3.84 19.73 -7.89
CA ASP A 53 -4.29 20.47 -9.07
C ASP A 53 -5.80 20.53 -9.28
N ILE A 54 -6.64 20.39 -8.24
CA ILE A 54 -8.11 20.41 -8.37
C ILE A 54 -8.71 21.81 -8.61
N GLN A 55 -7.94 22.69 -9.24
CA GLN A 55 -8.31 24.09 -9.50
C GLN A 55 -9.51 24.15 -10.44
N ASN A 56 -10.40 25.13 -10.22
CA ASN A 56 -11.66 25.27 -10.96
C ASN A 56 -11.48 25.29 -12.48
N VAL A 57 -10.37 25.84 -12.99
CA VAL A 57 -10.04 25.88 -14.42
C VAL A 57 -9.93 24.51 -15.07
N TYR A 58 -9.53 23.47 -14.32
CA TYR A 58 -9.32 22.13 -14.86
C TYR A 58 -10.56 21.23 -14.77
N LEU A 59 -11.52 21.53 -13.90
CA LEU A 59 -12.70 20.67 -13.68
C LEU A 59 -13.58 20.51 -14.93
N PRO A 60 -13.81 21.53 -15.78
CA PRO A 60 -14.63 21.39 -16.99
C PRO A 60 -14.06 20.42 -18.03
N ILE A 61 -12.76 20.15 -18.00
CA ILE A 61 -12.08 19.25 -18.95
C ILE A 61 -11.88 17.82 -18.41
N MET A 62 -12.33 17.55 -17.19
CA MET A 62 -12.34 16.20 -16.61
C MET A 62 -13.55 15.40 -17.07
N ASP A 63 -13.52 14.07 -16.90
CA ASP A 63 -14.71 13.24 -17.07
C ASP A 63 -15.77 13.65 -16.03
N GLN A 64 -16.87 14.22 -16.51
CA GLN A 64 -17.89 14.83 -15.64
C GLN A 64 -18.58 13.82 -14.73
N LYS A 65 -18.51 12.50 -15.04
CA LYS A 65 -19.04 11.46 -14.16
C LYS A 65 -18.15 11.23 -12.93
N GLU A 66 -16.87 11.58 -13.00
CA GLU A 66 -15.90 11.37 -11.92
C GLU A 66 -15.74 12.61 -11.01
N VAL A 67 -16.05 13.82 -11.49
CA VAL A 67 -15.78 15.08 -10.76
C VAL A 67 -16.45 15.11 -9.38
N ALA A 68 -17.78 14.96 -9.32
CA ALA A 68 -18.49 15.03 -8.04
C ALA A 68 -18.07 13.91 -7.06
N PRO A 69 -18.04 12.62 -7.47
CA PRO A 69 -17.54 11.55 -6.61
C PRO A 69 -16.10 11.78 -6.10
N ALA A 70 -15.22 12.30 -6.95
CA ALA A 70 -13.84 12.58 -6.56
C ALA A 70 -13.73 13.71 -5.53
N MET A 71 -14.52 14.78 -5.66
CA MET A 71 -14.56 15.85 -4.65
C MET A 71 -15.10 15.34 -3.31
N GLU A 72 -16.13 14.49 -3.32
CA GLU A 72 -16.67 13.86 -2.11
C GLU A 72 -15.64 12.93 -1.44
N ALA A 73 -14.90 12.15 -2.23
CA ALA A 73 -13.83 11.29 -1.75
C ALA A 73 -12.66 12.11 -1.16
N ILE A 74 -12.26 13.20 -1.83
CA ILE A 74 -11.23 14.13 -1.33
C ILE A 74 -11.65 14.74 0.00
N ASN A 75 -12.91 15.18 0.14
CA ASN A 75 -13.42 15.70 1.41
C ASN A 75 -13.41 14.65 2.52
N THR A 76 -13.77 13.41 2.20
CA THR A 76 -13.70 12.29 3.15
C THR A 76 -12.28 12.06 3.64
N LEU A 77 -11.28 12.14 2.73
CA LEU A 77 -9.87 12.07 3.10
C LEU A 77 -9.46 13.26 3.96
N ILE A 78 -9.80 14.48 3.55
CA ILE A 78 -9.50 15.71 4.30
C ILE A 78 -10.02 15.61 5.73
N ASP A 79 -11.27 15.17 5.93
CA ASP A 79 -11.86 15.02 7.25
C ASP A 79 -11.15 13.94 8.08
N ALA A 80 -10.80 12.81 7.46
CA ALA A 80 -10.06 11.73 8.12
C ALA A 80 -8.66 12.16 8.55
N PHE A 81 -7.90 12.85 7.69
CA PHE A 81 -6.57 13.36 8.01
C PHE A 81 -6.64 14.42 9.11
N ARG A 82 -7.60 15.34 9.02
CA ARG A 82 -7.77 16.42 9.99
C ARG A 82 -8.20 15.89 11.37
N LYS A 83 -9.13 14.93 11.44
CA LYS A 83 -9.53 14.27 12.72
C LYS A 83 -8.33 13.64 13.43
N ASN A 84 -7.37 13.13 12.67
CA ASN A 84 -6.18 12.47 13.20
C ASN A 84 -4.95 13.41 13.31
N ASN A 85 -5.12 14.72 13.10
CA ASN A 85 -4.05 15.72 13.10
C ASN A 85 -2.90 15.40 12.14
N TYR A 86 -3.20 14.75 11.01
CA TYR A 86 -2.22 14.47 9.96
C TYR A 86 -2.17 15.61 8.94
N PRO A 87 -0.99 15.91 8.35
CA PRO A 87 -0.84 16.98 7.37
C PRO A 87 -1.67 16.76 6.10
N ILE A 88 -2.29 17.84 5.63
CA ILE A 88 -2.95 17.93 4.33
C ILE A 88 -2.21 19.03 3.57
N ILE A 89 -1.80 18.76 2.33
CA ILE A 89 -1.05 19.70 1.50
C ILE A 89 -1.81 19.90 0.19
N ARG A 90 -2.06 21.17 -0.15
CA ARG A 90 -2.72 21.56 -1.39
C ARG A 90 -1.68 21.93 -2.44
N VAL A 91 -1.71 21.24 -3.58
CA VAL A 91 -0.78 21.46 -4.69
C VAL A 91 -1.52 22.13 -5.83
N TYR A 92 -0.95 23.22 -6.33
CA TYR A 92 -1.49 24.03 -7.42
C TYR A 92 -0.52 24.02 -8.59
N HIS A 93 -1.04 23.93 -9.80
CA HIS A 93 -0.28 24.16 -11.03
C HIS A 93 -0.42 25.62 -11.46
N HIS A 94 0.70 26.28 -11.73
CA HIS A 94 0.73 27.63 -12.27
C HIS A 94 2.06 27.97 -12.93
N GLU A 95 2.00 28.58 -14.11
CA GLU A 95 3.14 29.21 -14.76
C GLU A 95 3.11 30.72 -14.48
N ILE A 96 4.24 31.29 -14.04
CA ILE A 96 4.34 32.71 -13.69
C ILE A 96 3.95 33.58 -14.91
N GLY A 97 2.99 34.48 -14.70
CA GLY A 97 2.51 35.40 -15.72
C GLY A 97 1.48 34.81 -16.68
N GLN A 98 0.98 33.60 -16.42
CA GLN A 98 -0.13 32.99 -17.15
C GLN A 98 -1.45 33.11 -16.37
N GLU A 99 -2.57 33.09 -17.09
CA GLU A 99 -3.89 32.96 -16.48
C GLU A 99 -4.24 31.46 -16.25
N PRO A 100 -5.07 31.13 -15.23
CA PRO A 100 -5.66 32.05 -14.27
C PRO A 100 -4.63 32.52 -13.22
N ALA A 101 -4.62 33.82 -12.93
CA ALA A 101 -3.73 34.39 -11.92
C ALA A 101 -4.10 33.93 -10.51
N PRO A 102 -3.13 33.83 -9.58
CA PRO A 102 -3.40 33.48 -8.18
C PRO A 102 -4.45 34.38 -7.53
N GLY A 103 -5.38 33.78 -6.78
CA GLY A 103 -6.48 34.48 -6.10
C GLY A 103 -7.73 34.70 -6.95
N THR A 104 -7.71 34.33 -8.24
CA THR A 104 -8.93 34.28 -9.06
C THR A 104 -9.75 33.02 -8.77
N GLU A 105 -11.06 33.06 -9.00
CA GLU A 105 -11.93 31.88 -8.83
C GLU A 105 -11.45 30.67 -9.64
N GLN A 106 -10.99 30.90 -10.88
CA GLN A 106 -10.50 29.83 -11.77
C GLN A 106 -9.19 29.20 -11.25
N PHE A 107 -8.35 29.99 -10.58
CA PHE A 107 -7.12 29.49 -9.98
C PHE A 107 -7.36 28.69 -8.70
N GLU A 108 -8.36 29.08 -7.92
CA GLU A 108 -8.63 28.44 -6.63
C GLU A 108 -9.28 27.05 -6.77
N PHE A 109 -9.19 26.26 -5.70
CA PHE A 109 -9.93 25.01 -5.58
C PHE A 109 -11.44 25.30 -5.48
N PRO A 110 -12.31 24.37 -5.88
CA PRO A 110 -13.76 24.53 -5.75
C PRO A 110 -14.14 24.70 -4.27
N GLN A 111 -15.11 25.59 -4.01
CA GLN A 111 -15.62 25.84 -2.65
C GLN A 111 -16.25 24.60 -2.00
N THR A 112 -16.60 23.59 -2.80
CA THR A 112 -17.11 22.31 -2.31
C THR A 112 -16.04 21.48 -1.62
N VAL A 113 -14.75 21.80 -1.77
CA VAL A 113 -13.66 21.09 -1.10
C VAL A 113 -13.26 21.79 0.18
N ASN A 114 -13.28 21.05 1.29
CA ASN A 114 -13.08 21.52 2.66
C ASN A 114 -11.59 21.74 3.00
N ILE A 115 -10.83 22.27 2.05
CA ILE A 115 -9.45 22.71 2.25
C ILE A 115 -9.46 24.03 3.02
N LYS A 116 -8.47 24.24 3.87
CA LYS A 116 -8.35 25.44 4.70
C LYS A 116 -7.07 26.19 4.35
N ASP A 117 -7.02 27.48 4.66
CA ASP A 117 -5.87 28.29 4.30
C ASP A 117 -4.59 27.94 5.06
N GLU A 118 -4.76 27.31 6.22
CA GLU A 118 -3.69 26.76 7.05
C GLU A 118 -3.11 25.43 6.53
N ASP A 119 -3.79 24.76 5.59
CA ASP A 119 -3.20 23.63 4.87
C ASP A 119 -2.09 24.15 3.93
N PRO A 120 -0.83 23.69 4.08
CA PRO A 120 0.30 24.18 3.28
C PRO A 120 0.01 24.16 1.78
N LYS A 121 0.27 25.30 1.12
CA LYS A 121 0.12 25.46 -0.34
C LYS A 121 1.47 25.30 -1.01
N VAL A 122 1.55 24.41 -1.99
CA VAL A 122 2.69 24.24 -2.88
C VAL A 122 2.25 24.64 -4.29
N ILE A 123 3.01 25.52 -4.95
CA ILE A 123 2.76 25.90 -6.34
C ILE A 123 3.86 25.30 -7.20
N LYS A 124 3.47 24.60 -8.27
CA LYS A 124 4.37 23.96 -9.23
C LYS A 124 4.09 24.43 -10.65
N ASN A 125 5.10 24.38 -11.50
CA ASN A 125 5.01 24.58 -12.95
C ASN A 125 5.46 23.34 -13.73
N HIS A 126 5.50 22.18 -13.06
CA HIS A 126 5.85 20.88 -13.64
C HIS A 126 4.78 19.83 -13.33
N PRO A 127 4.80 18.68 -14.04
CA PRO A 127 3.89 17.58 -13.73
C PRO A 127 4.05 17.08 -12.28
N SER A 128 5.28 16.82 -11.84
CA SER A 128 5.55 16.34 -10.47
C SER A 128 5.47 17.46 -9.44
N ALA A 129 4.76 17.22 -8.33
CA ALA A 129 4.67 18.15 -7.22
C ALA A 129 5.99 18.33 -6.45
N PHE A 130 6.97 17.45 -6.66
CA PHE A 130 8.31 17.55 -6.05
C PHE A 130 9.29 18.36 -6.87
N GLN A 131 9.03 18.53 -8.17
CA GLN A 131 10.00 19.11 -9.07
C GLN A 131 10.05 20.63 -8.90
N MET A 132 11.17 21.13 -8.38
CA MET A 132 11.42 22.56 -8.16
C MET A 132 10.39 23.23 -7.26
N THR A 133 10.00 22.53 -6.19
CA THR A 133 9.11 23.02 -5.14
C THR A 133 9.68 22.74 -3.76
N GLU A 134 9.10 23.34 -2.74
CA GLU A 134 9.38 23.07 -1.33
C GLU A 134 8.71 21.80 -0.77
N LEU A 135 7.99 21.01 -1.57
CA LEU A 135 7.17 19.89 -1.08
C LEU A 135 7.98 18.90 -0.23
N ASP A 136 9.14 18.45 -0.71
CA ASP A 136 9.99 17.49 0.01
C ASP A 136 10.48 18.05 1.34
N SER A 137 10.79 19.35 1.38
CA SER A 137 11.23 20.04 2.60
C SER A 137 10.10 20.13 3.63
N ILE A 138 8.87 20.44 3.18
CA ILE A 138 7.68 20.46 4.05
C ILE A 138 7.40 19.08 4.64
N LEU A 139 7.46 18.03 3.82
CA LEU A 139 7.21 16.65 4.23
C LEU A 139 8.26 16.17 5.23
N LYS A 140 9.54 16.38 4.95
CA LYS A 140 10.66 16.03 5.84
C LYS A 140 10.61 16.78 7.16
N ALA A 141 10.29 18.07 7.15
CA ALA A 141 10.14 18.87 8.38
C ALA A 141 9.03 18.34 9.30
N LYS A 142 8.01 17.69 8.72
CA LYS A 142 6.90 17.05 9.44
C LYS A 142 7.17 15.57 9.76
N GLY A 143 8.31 15.04 9.35
CA GLY A 143 8.68 13.63 9.51
C GLY A 143 7.79 12.67 8.73
N VAL A 144 7.16 13.12 7.65
CA VAL A 144 6.26 12.30 6.82
C VAL A 144 7.06 11.22 6.13
N ASN A 145 6.51 10.00 6.10
CA ASN A 145 7.07 8.85 5.40
C ASN A 145 6.05 8.12 4.51
N THR A 146 4.77 8.49 4.57
CA THR A 146 3.72 7.91 3.74
C THR A 146 2.86 9.01 3.10
N LEU A 147 2.55 8.87 1.82
CA LEU A 147 1.76 9.83 1.05
C LEU A 147 0.50 9.19 0.48
N TYR A 148 -0.63 9.85 0.64
CA TYR A 148 -1.88 9.53 -0.04
C TYR A 148 -2.18 10.60 -1.06
N LEU A 149 -2.43 10.20 -2.31
CA LEU A 149 -2.63 11.12 -3.42
C LEU A 149 -4.09 11.12 -3.87
N GLY A 150 -4.65 12.33 -3.99
CA GLY A 150 -5.92 12.61 -4.64
C GLY A 150 -5.80 13.84 -5.56
N GLY A 151 -6.74 13.99 -6.48
CA GLY A 151 -6.82 15.13 -7.40
C GLY A 151 -6.62 14.73 -8.85
N LEU A 152 -5.99 15.62 -9.63
CA LEU A 152 -5.93 15.51 -11.07
C LEU A 152 -4.58 15.87 -11.72
N SER A 153 -4.33 15.41 -12.94
CA SER A 153 -5.00 14.22 -13.52
C SER A 153 -4.32 12.95 -13.03
N ALA A 154 -5.09 11.86 -12.89
CA ALA A 154 -4.55 10.53 -12.59
C ALA A 154 -3.48 10.14 -13.62
N THR A 155 -3.71 10.42 -14.91
CA THR A 155 -2.76 10.14 -16.00
C THR A 155 -1.56 11.08 -16.10
N GLY A 156 -1.54 12.17 -15.34
CA GLY A 156 -0.58 13.26 -15.47
C GLY A 156 0.07 13.60 -14.14
N CYS A 157 -0.30 14.75 -13.56
CA CYS A 157 0.35 15.30 -12.37
C CYS A 157 0.34 14.35 -11.16
N VAL A 158 -0.75 13.60 -10.96
CA VAL A 158 -0.83 12.62 -9.87
C VAL A 158 0.15 11.46 -10.09
N LEU A 159 0.23 10.92 -11.32
CA LEU A 159 1.17 9.83 -11.65
C LEU A 159 2.63 10.27 -11.61
N ALA A 160 2.94 11.47 -12.13
CA ALA A 160 4.29 12.02 -12.04
C ALA A 160 4.73 12.22 -10.58
N THR A 161 3.82 12.70 -9.74
CA THR A 161 4.06 12.87 -8.30
C THR A 161 4.22 11.52 -7.59
N TYR A 162 3.43 10.51 -7.96
CA TYR A 162 3.53 9.15 -7.44
C TYR A 162 4.93 8.55 -7.65
N PHE A 163 5.46 8.57 -8.88
CA PHE A 163 6.80 8.06 -9.13
C PHE A 163 7.89 8.89 -8.46
N SER A 164 7.75 10.22 -8.45
CA SER A 164 8.69 11.09 -7.73
C SER A 164 8.71 10.83 -6.22
N ALA A 165 7.58 10.44 -5.61
CA ALA A 165 7.51 10.05 -4.21
C ALA A 165 8.25 8.72 -3.96
N LEU A 166 8.04 7.71 -4.82
CA LEU A 166 8.74 6.42 -4.73
C LEU A 166 10.27 6.60 -4.84
N GLU A 167 10.74 7.43 -5.78
CA GLU A 167 12.17 7.75 -5.94
C GLU A 167 12.79 8.42 -4.71
N ARG A 168 11.97 8.93 -3.78
CA ARG A 168 12.37 9.64 -2.57
C ARG A 168 12.09 8.82 -1.30
N ASP A 169 11.88 7.52 -1.45
CA ASP A 169 11.64 6.56 -0.36
C ASP A 169 10.37 6.84 0.47
N TYR A 170 9.39 7.57 -0.07
CA TYR A 170 8.06 7.63 0.53
C TYR A 170 7.28 6.35 0.17
N ASP A 171 6.61 5.75 1.15
CA ASP A 171 5.46 4.89 0.86
C ASP A 171 4.41 5.79 0.20
N VAL A 172 3.82 5.40 -0.94
CA VAL A 172 2.83 6.24 -1.63
C VAL A 172 1.67 5.43 -2.17
N PHE A 173 0.47 5.97 -2.02
CA PHE A 173 -0.78 5.33 -2.41
C PHE A 173 -1.66 6.34 -3.14
N MET A 174 -2.14 5.99 -4.34
CA MET A 174 -3.26 6.70 -4.94
C MET A 174 -4.56 6.23 -4.30
N VAL A 175 -5.48 7.16 -4.04
CA VAL A 175 -6.82 6.81 -3.54
C VAL A 175 -7.78 6.73 -4.71
N LYS A 176 -8.32 5.53 -4.96
CA LYS A 176 -9.04 5.16 -6.18
C LYS A 176 -10.13 6.17 -6.53
N GLU A 177 -11.01 6.45 -5.58
CA GLU A 177 -12.17 7.33 -5.74
C GLU A 177 -11.78 8.82 -5.75
N ALA A 178 -10.60 9.18 -5.26
CA ALA A 178 -10.15 10.57 -5.15
C ALA A 178 -9.31 11.04 -6.34
N VAL A 179 -9.09 10.20 -7.35
CA VAL A 179 -8.32 10.55 -8.56
C VAL A 179 -9.19 10.46 -9.81
N MET A 180 -8.98 11.39 -10.75
CA MET A 180 -9.73 11.46 -12.01
C MET A 180 -8.88 12.00 -13.16
N SER A 181 -9.35 11.82 -14.39
CA SER A 181 -8.75 12.35 -15.62
C SER A 181 -9.82 12.81 -16.61
N GLY A 182 -9.42 13.33 -17.77
CA GLY A 182 -10.35 13.69 -18.86
C GLY A 182 -11.15 12.51 -19.44
N LYS A 183 -10.78 11.26 -19.14
CA LYS A 183 -11.52 10.05 -19.50
C LYS A 183 -11.42 9.01 -18.40
N ALA A 184 -12.56 8.52 -17.92
CA ALA A 184 -12.62 7.52 -16.86
C ALA A 184 -11.87 6.22 -17.18
N ASP A 185 -11.91 5.75 -18.44
CA ASP A 185 -11.20 4.54 -18.86
C ASP A 185 -9.68 4.65 -18.62
N TYR A 186 -9.11 5.83 -18.84
CA TYR A 186 -7.68 6.06 -18.59
C TYR A 186 -7.40 6.18 -17.09
N THR A 187 -8.31 6.80 -16.34
CA THR A 187 -8.23 6.82 -14.88
C THR A 187 -8.17 5.39 -14.33
N GLU A 188 -9.01 4.47 -14.83
CA GLU A 188 -9.04 3.07 -14.36
C GLU A 188 -7.76 2.31 -14.68
N VAL A 189 -7.16 2.53 -15.85
CA VAL A 189 -5.84 1.96 -16.16
C VAL A 189 -4.80 2.40 -15.13
N ILE A 190 -4.77 3.69 -14.77
CA ILE A 190 -3.81 4.20 -13.78
C ILE A 190 -4.07 3.60 -12.40
N ARG A 191 -5.33 3.54 -11.97
CA ARG A 191 -5.71 2.91 -10.69
C ARG A 191 -5.22 1.47 -10.60
N ASN A 192 -5.34 0.71 -11.69
CA ASN A 192 -4.90 -0.69 -11.73
C ASN A 192 -3.37 -0.84 -11.69
N ILE A 193 -2.62 -0.08 -12.48
CA ILE A 193 -1.15 -0.22 -12.53
C ILE A 193 -0.47 0.28 -11.25
N THR A 194 -1.08 1.24 -10.56
CA THR A 194 -0.56 1.78 -9.29
C THR A 194 -1.04 0.98 -8.08
N GLY A 195 -1.96 0.03 -8.27
CA GLY A 195 -2.62 -0.67 -7.16
C GLY A 195 -3.34 0.31 -6.24
N ALA A 196 -4.05 1.29 -6.80
CA ALA A 196 -4.73 2.34 -6.05
C ALA A 196 -5.66 1.74 -4.98
N TRP A 197 -5.64 2.34 -3.79
CA TRP A 197 -6.40 1.86 -2.65
C TRP A 197 -7.80 2.45 -2.64
N ASN A 198 -8.78 1.62 -2.31
CA ASN A 198 -10.13 2.10 -2.05
C ASN A 198 -10.11 3.09 -0.88
N LEU A 199 -10.90 4.15 -0.99
CA LEU A 199 -11.04 5.21 0.02
C LEU A 199 -11.32 4.63 1.41
N SER A 200 -12.17 3.61 1.46
CA SER A 200 -12.52 2.92 2.71
C SER A 200 -11.34 2.26 3.39
N PHE A 201 -10.47 1.63 2.61
CA PHE A 201 -9.25 1.02 3.12
C PHE A 201 -8.34 2.08 3.75
N VAL A 202 -8.20 3.22 3.07
CA VAL A 202 -7.38 4.34 3.51
C VAL A 202 -7.91 4.91 4.83
N THR A 203 -9.20 5.24 4.90
CA THR A 203 -9.79 5.88 6.09
C THR A 203 -9.72 4.97 7.30
N VAL A 204 -9.92 3.67 7.13
CA VAL A 204 -9.81 2.68 8.22
C VAL A 204 -8.36 2.55 8.67
N GLY A 205 -7.42 2.43 7.73
CA GLY A 205 -5.98 2.41 8.02
C GLY A 205 -5.55 3.63 8.84
N LEU A 206 -5.97 4.84 8.46
CA LEU A 206 -5.61 6.05 9.20
C LEU A 206 -6.14 6.06 10.64
N ASN A 207 -7.36 5.58 10.85
CA ASN A 207 -7.99 5.49 12.17
C ASN A 207 -7.41 4.37 13.04
N LEU A 208 -7.00 3.25 12.43
CA LEU A 208 -6.26 2.17 13.08
C LEU A 208 -4.91 2.66 13.61
N LEU A 209 -4.14 3.28 12.71
CA LEU A 209 -2.74 3.58 12.96
C LEU A 209 -2.57 4.78 13.90
N SER A 210 -3.58 5.65 14.03
CA SER A 210 -3.60 6.79 14.97
C SER A 210 -3.90 6.43 16.43
N GLY A 211 -4.20 5.16 16.73
CA GLY A 211 -4.50 4.71 18.09
C GLY A 211 -5.87 5.16 18.62
N ASN A 212 -6.75 5.66 17.74
CA ASN A 212 -8.14 5.94 18.09
C ASN A 212 -8.90 4.60 18.24
N LEU A 213 -9.02 4.13 19.49
CA LEU A 213 -9.68 2.89 19.92
C LEU A 213 -11.17 2.71 19.55
N GLU A 214 -11.77 3.62 18.78
CA GLU A 214 -13.12 3.47 18.21
C GLU A 214 -13.24 2.26 17.26
N LEU A 215 -12.11 1.72 16.82
CA LEU A 215 -12.05 0.62 15.87
C LEU A 215 -12.78 -0.66 16.32
N LEU A 216 -12.64 -1.09 17.58
CA LEU A 216 -13.35 -2.27 18.07
C LEU A 216 -14.87 -2.08 18.02
N GLN A 217 -15.34 -0.84 18.20
CA GLN A 217 -16.74 -0.45 18.02
C GLN A 217 -17.14 -0.46 16.55
N ILE A 218 -16.33 0.14 15.65
CA ILE A 218 -16.60 0.14 14.22
C ILE A 218 -16.65 -1.29 13.68
N LEU A 219 -15.63 -2.09 13.99
CA LEU A 219 -15.53 -3.49 13.61
C LEU A 219 -16.58 -4.39 14.27
N SER A 220 -17.28 -3.93 15.32
CA SER A 220 -18.33 -4.71 16.01
C SER A 220 -19.61 -4.86 15.20
N ASN A 221 -19.84 -3.99 14.21
CA ASN A 221 -21.10 -3.97 13.48
C ASN A 221 -20.85 -3.80 11.97
N LYS A 222 -21.39 -4.74 11.18
CA LYS A 222 -21.33 -4.72 9.71
C LYS A 222 -21.88 -3.42 9.11
N GLU A 223 -22.87 -2.80 9.75
CA GLU A 223 -23.45 -1.52 9.34
C GLU A 223 -22.46 -0.35 9.55
N LEU A 224 -21.71 -0.35 10.65
CA LEU A 224 -20.66 0.64 10.90
C LEU A 224 -19.47 0.44 9.94
N VAL A 225 -19.06 -0.81 9.75
CA VAL A 225 -18.03 -1.21 8.78
C VAL A 225 -18.39 -0.69 7.37
N SER A 226 -19.65 -0.90 6.94
CA SER A 226 -20.17 -0.37 5.67
C SER A 226 -20.24 1.17 5.63
N LYS A 227 -20.65 1.82 6.72
CA LYS A 227 -20.69 3.29 6.83
C LYS A 227 -19.31 3.94 6.65
N TYR A 228 -18.24 3.27 7.08
CA TYR A 228 -16.86 3.70 6.86
C TYR A 228 -16.25 3.12 5.56
N GLY A 229 -17.11 2.58 4.68
CA GLY A 229 -16.80 2.14 3.32
C GLY A 229 -16.18 0.75 3.21
N ILE A 230 -15.98 0.03 4.31
CA ILE A 230 -15.54 -1.38 4.26
C ILE A 230 -16.78 -2.19 3.84
N GLY A 231 -16.85 -2.59 2.57
CA GLY A 231 -18.00 -3.30 2.05
C GLY A 231 -17.88 -4.82 2.18
N SER A 232 -16.64 -5.34 2.23
CA SER A 232 -16.38 -6.75 2.00
C SER A 232 -15.35 -7.36 2.96
N ALA A 233 -15.36 -8.69 3.03
CA ALA A 233 -14.32 -9.46 3.70
C ALA A 233 -12.93 -9.21 3.07
N ALA A 234 -12.88 -8.97 1.76
CA ALA A 234 -11.66 -8.71 1.02
C ALA A 234 -10.99 -7.39 1.46
N ASP A 235 -11.78 -6.35 1.75
CA ASP A 235 -11.26 -5.07 2.25
C ASP A 235 -10.56 -5.25 3.60
N LEU A 236 -11.23 -5.88 4.57
CA LEU A 236 -10.63 -6.19 5.88
C LEU A 236 -9.43 -7.12 5.76
N ASN A 237 -9.48 -8.07 4.83
CA ASN A 237 -8.38 -8.98 4.57
C ASN A 237 -7.13 -8.23 4.12
N GLY A 238 -7.28 -7.32 3.14
CA GLY A 238 -6.18 -6.48 2.68
C GLY A 238 -5.58 -5.65 3.81
N ILE A 239 -6.41 -5.11 4.72
CA ILE A 239 -5.94 -4.30 5.86
C ILE A 239 -5.10 -5.17 6.79
N GLY A 240 -5.60 -6.37 7.09
CA GLY A 240 -4.89 -7.37 7.87
C GLY A 240 -3.50 -7.69 7.29
N TYR A 241 -3.42 -8.01 6.00
CA TYR A 241 -2.14 -8.32 5.35
C TYR A 241 -1.20 -7.12 5.24
N TYR A 242 -1.72 -5.90 5.06
CA TYR A 242 -0.90 -4.70 5.12
C TYR A 242 -0.26 -4.53 6.51
N LEU A 243 -1.03 -4.75 7.58
CA LEU A 243 -0.52 -4.70 8.95
C LEU A 243 0.51 -5.80 9.22
N ILE A 244 0.29 -7.02 8.71
CA ILE A 244 1.30 -8.09 8.76
C ILE A 244 2.60 -7.64 8.07
N PHE A 245 2.51 -7.07 6.86
CA PHE A 245 3.65 -6.60 6.09
C PHE A 245 4.43 -5.49 6.82
N LYS A 246 3.73 -4.58 7.50
CA LYS A 246 4.34 -3.53 8.35
C LYS A 246 4.76 -4.03 9.74
N ASN A 247 4.68 -5.35 10.01
CA ASN A 247 5.03 -5.99 11.28
C ASN A 247 4.24 -5.43 12.49
N ARG A 248 3.00 -4.98 12.25
CA ARG A 248 2.02 -4.57 13.29
C ARG A 248 1.07 -5.73 13.57
N LEU A 249 1.61 -6.76 14.22
CA LEU A 249 0.97 -8.08 14.28
C LEU A 249 -0.25 -8.12 15.19
N GLU A 250 -0.23 -7.42 16.32
CA GLU A 250 -1.38 -7.31 17.23
C GLU A 250 -2.57 -6.61 16.56
N ASP A 251 -2.31 -5.56 15.78
CA ASP A 251 -3.35 -4.86 15.02
C ASP A 251 -3.90 -5.73 13.88
N ALA A 252 -3.02 -6.48 13.19
CA ALA A 252 -3.44 -7.43 12.17
C ALA A 252 -4.38 -8.49 12.75
N VAL A 253 -4.04 -9.05 13.91
CA VAL A 253 -4.90 -9.99 14.65
C VAL A 253 -6.24 -9.35 14.97
N ALA A 254 -6.29 -8.11 15.46
CA ALA A 254 -7.54 -7.43 15.78
C ALA A 254 -8.45 -7.25 14.55
N VAL A 255 -7.89 -6.78 13.44
CA VAL A 255 -8.62 -6.57 12.18
C VAL A 255 -9.13 -7.89 11.59
N LEU A 256 -8.28 -8.91 11.53
CA LEU A 256 -8.64 -10.21 10.95
C LEU A 256 -9.59 -11.00 11.86
N THR A 257 -9.52 -10.79 13.18
CA THR A 257 -10.53 -11.29 14.13
C THR A 257 -11.90 -10.68 13.84
N ALA A 258 -11.96 -9.38 13.59
CA ALA A 258 -13.21 -8.75 13.17
C ALA A 258 -13.69 -9.28 11.82
N ASN A 259 -12.79 -9.49 10.86
CA ASN A 259 -13.14 -10.05 9.56
C ASN A 259 -13.82 -11.42 9.69
N ALA A 260 -13.18 -12.33 10.42
CA ALA A 260 -13.71 -13.66 10.71
C ALA A 260 -15.04 -13.64 11.49
N ARG A 261 -15.27 -12.62 12.32
CA ARG A 261 -16.55 -12.41 13.03
C ARG A 261 -17.66 -11.90 12.12
N LEU A 262 -17.35 -10.93 11.26
CA LEU A 262 -18.34 -10.24 10.39
C LEU A 262 -18.71 -11.06 9.15
N TYR A 263 -17.79 -11.91 8.70
CA TYR A 263 -17.93 -12.80 7.55
C TYR A 263 -17.64 -14.24 7.97
N PRO A 264 -18.39 -14.80 8.95
CA PRO A 264 -18.11 -16.11 9.54
C PRO A 264 -18.32 -17.27 8.55
N ASP A 265 -18.85 -16.96 7.36
CA ASP A 265 -19.15 -17.88 6.29
C ASP A 265 -18.04 -18.01 5.26
N GLU A 266 -17.01 -17.17 5.30
CA GLU A 266 -15.90 -17.18 4.36
C GLU A 266 -14.68 -17.88 4.97
N ALA A 267 -14.24 -18.98 4.35
CA ALA A 267 -13.09 -19.76 4.84
C ALA A 267 -11.80 -18.92 4.89
N ASN A 268 -11.59 -18.05 3.89
CA ASN A 268 -10.42 -17.18 3.78
C ASN A 268 -10.24 -16.23 4.97
N CYS A 269 -11.33 -15.85 5.65
CA CYS A 269 -11.24 -14.98 6.83
C CYS A 269 -10.54 -15.68 8.00
N PHE A 270 -10.79 -16.98 8.18
CA PHE A 270 -10.14 -17.77 9.22
C PHE A 270 -8.70 -18.11 8.83
N ASP A 271 -8.44 -18.43 7.56
CA ASP A 271 -7.08 -18.70 7.09
C ASP A 271 -6.16 -17.48 7.30
N SER A 272 -6.65 -16.30 6.93
CA SER A 272 -5.89 -15.05 7.08
C SER A 272 -5.70 -14.65 8.54
N LEU A 273 -6.69 -14.92 9.41
CA LEU A 273 -6.50 -14.78 10.86
C LEU A 273 -5.47 -15.79 11.41
N GLY A 274 -5.42 -17.00 10.85
CA GLY A 274 -4.38 -17.99 11.12
C GLY A 274 -2.98 -17.45 10.80
N ASP A 275 -2.81 -16.84 9.62
CA ASP A 275 -1.56 -16.19 9.19
C ASP A 275 -1.11 -15.10 10.18
N ALA A 276 -2.04 -14.26 10.64
CA ALA A 276 -1.74 -13.22 11.62
C ALA A 276 -1.28 -13.81 12.96
N TYR A 277 -2.01 -14.81 13.49
CA TYR A 277 -1.64 -15.48 14.73
C TYR A 277 -0.28 -16.18 14.62
N GLU A 278 0.00 -16.86 13.50
CA GLU A 278 1.27 -17.56 13.29
C GLU A 278 2.43 -16.58 13.25
N ARG A 279 2.29 -15.48 12.51
CA ARG A 279 3.28 -14.41 12.46
C ARG A 279 3.49 -13.77 13.83
N ASN A 280 2.43 -13.66 14.63
CA ASN A 280 2.47 -13.16 16.01
C ASN A 280 2.97 -14.21 17.04
N GLY A 281 3.42 -15.38 16.60
CA GLY A 281 3.95 -16.44 17.47
C GLY A 281 2.90 -17.23 18.25
N GLN A 282 1.60 -17.00 18.00
CA GLN A 282 0.48 -17.64 18.68
C GLN A 282 0.03 -18.90 17.92
N LYS A 283 0.91 -19.91 17.86
CA LYS A 283 0.74 -21.10 17.01
C LYS A 283 -0.54 -21.90 17.28
N ASP A 284 -0.97 -22.03 18.55
CA ASP A 284 -2.19 -22.77 18.88
C ASP A 284 -3.43 -22.09 18.30
N LEU A 285 -3.49 -20.75 18.40
CA LEU A 285 -4.57 -19.95 17.82
C LEU A 285 -4.51 -19.98 16.30
N ALA A 286 -3.31 -19.98 15.70
CA ALA A 286 -3.15 -20.12 14.26
C ALA A 286 -3.68 -21.47 13.77
N LEU A 287 -3.29 -22.56 14.42
CA LEU A 287 -3.70 -23.92 14.07
C LEU A 287 -5.23 -24.08 14.14
N ALA A 288 -5.85 -23.58 15.21
CA ALA A 288 -7.31 -23.60 15.36
C ALA A 288 -8.04 -22.83 14.24
N ASN A 289 -7.46 -21.73 13.77
CA ASN A 289 -8.05 -20.94 12.68
C ASN A 289 -7.83 -21.58 11.30
N TYR A 290 -6.66 -22.15 11.02
CA TYR A 290 -6.44 -22.92 9.80
C TYR A 290 -7.34 -24.16 9.72
N GLU A 291 -7.54 -24.86 10.83
CA GLU A 291 -8.48 -25.97 10.89
C GLU A 291 -9.90 -25.52 10.55
N LYS A 292 -10.34 -24.40 11.15
CA LYS A 292 -11.66 -23.82 10.87
C LYS A 292 -11.83 -23.40 9.42
N ALA A 293 -10.80 -22.81 8.81
CA ALA A 293 -10.78 -22.47 7.38
C ALA A 293 -10.92 -23.73 6.51
N TYR A 294 -10.12 -24.76 6.79
CA TYR A 294 -10.15 -26.03 6.07
C TYR A 294 -11.53 -26.71 6.15
N LEU A 295 -12.10 -26.84 7.35
CA LEU A 295 -13.40 -27.48 7.55
C LEU A 295 -14.52 -26.73 6.83
N LYS A 296 -14.51 -25.39 6.88
CA LYS A 296 -15.53 -24.55 6.22
C LYS A 296 -15.40 -24.56 4.70
N ALA A 297 -14.18 -24.53 4.17
CA ALA A 297 -13.93 -24.68 2.74
C ALA A 297 -14.39 -26.04 2.21
N LYS A 298 -14.19 -27.10 3.00
CA LYS A 298 -14.64 -28.46 2.67
C LYS A 298 -16.17 -28.55 2.64
N GLU A 299 -16.85 -27.96 3.62
CA GLU A 299 -18.32 -27.91 3.67
C GLU A 299 -18.92 -27.21 2.43
N LYS A 300 -18.29 -26.12 1.99
CA LYS A 300 -18.78 -25.29 0.88
C LYS A 300 -18.29 -25.71 -0.51
N ASN A 301 -17.48 -26.77 -0.59
CA ASN A 301 -16.81 -27.17 -1.82
C ASN A 301 -16.04 -26.00 -2.48
N ASP A 302 -15.33 -25.24 -1.65
CA ASP A 302 -14.57 -24.05 -2.05
C ASP A 302 -13.40 -24.43 -2.97
N HIS A 303 -13.22 -23.68 -4.06
CA HIS A 303 -12.13 -23.91 -5.01
C HIS A 303 -10.73 -23.79 -4.36
N ASN A 304 -10.60 -22.98 -3.30
CA ASN A 304 -9.35 -22.76 -2.59
C ASN A 304 -9.08 -23.81 -1.49
N LEU A 305 -9.90 -24.85 -1.35
CA LEU A 305 -9.71 -25.93 -0.37
C LEU A 305 -8.26 -26.49 -0.31
N PRO A 306 -7.56 -26.74 -1.43
CA PRO A 306 -6.18 -27.24 -1.39
C PRO A 306 -5.20 -26.28 -0.68
N ILE A 307 -5.44 -24.97 -0.73
CA ILE A 307 -4.61 -23.96 -0.07
C ILE A 307 -4.81 -24.04 1.44
N PHE A 308 -6.07 -24.05 1.89
CA PHE A 308 -6.40 -24.12 3.31
C PHE A 308 -5.94 -25.43 3.96
N GLU A 309 -6.09 -26.55 3.25
CA GLU A 309 -5.58 -27.85 3.71
C GLU A 309 -4.06 -27.83 3.86
N LYS A 310 -3.35 -27.23 2.90
CA LYS A 310 -1.90 -27.11 2.95
C LYS A 310 -1.45 -26.28 4.16
N ASN A 311 -2.10 -25.14 4.41
CA ASN A 311 -1.77 -24.28 5.56
C ASN A 311 -2.00 -25.00 6.89
N TYR A 312 -3.14 -25.69 7.03
CA TYR A 312 -3.47 -26.47 8.23
C TYR A 312 -2.47 -27.59 8.49
N LYS A 313 -2.21 -28.45 7.49
CA LYS A 313 -1.27 -29.58 7.62
C LYS A 313 0.15 -29.11 7.92
N ARG A 314 0.61 -28.06 7.24
CA ARG A 314 1.94 -27.48 7.46
C ARG A 314 2.15 -27.09 8.92
N LEU A 315 1.18 -26.43 9.56
CA LEU A 315 1.34 -26.01 10.94
C LEU A 315 1.11 -27.17 11.92
N GLN A 316 0.22 -28.12 11.59
CA GLN A 316 0.00 -29.34 12.38
C GLN A 316 1.27 -30.19 12.49
N GLU A 317 2.03 -30.34 11.40
CA GLU A 317 3.28 -31.11 11.37
C GLU A 317 4.47 -30.39 12.02
N ALA A 318 4.37 -29.07 12.20
CA ALA A 318 5.42 -28.22 12.78
C ALA A 318 5.24 -27.94 14.29
N ASN A 319 4.15 -28.40 14.87
CA ASN A 319 3.84 -28.35 16.31
C ASN A 319 4.11 -29.70 16.97
#